data_AF-A0A075MPL9-F1
#
_entry.id   AF-A0A075MPL9-F1
#
_cell.length_a   1.000
_cell.length_b   1.000
_cell.length_c   1.000
_cell.angle_alpha   90.00
_cell.angle_beta   90.00
_cell.angle_gamma   90.00
#
_symmetry.space_group_name_H-M   'P 1'
#
loop_
_entity.id
_entity.type
_entity.pdbx_description
1 polymer ?
#
loop_
_entity_poly.entity_id
_entity_poly.type
_entity_poly.pdbx_seq_one_letter_code
_entity_poly.pdbx_strand_id
1 'polypeptide(L)' 'MAKKKQQQPQEPKLEGNAIVSSAGKSISISGDDGGPVLAVTNEYGNSAVYRIEAHSFDSLWSQLWQFVKDSQH' A
#
# COMPACT_ATOMS: atom_id res chain seq x y z
N MET A 1 -12.32 -31.30 -36.31
CA MET A 1 -11.02 -30.80 -35.80
C MET A 1 -11.29 -29.61 -34.89
N ALA A 2 -11.29 -29.80 -33.56
CA ALA A 2 -11.55 -28.73 -32.61
C ALA A 2 -10.23 -28.05 -32.21
N LYS A 3 -10.07 -26.77 -32.53
CA LYS A 3 -8.90 -25.97 -32.14
C LYS A 3 -8.94 -25.72 -30.63
N LYS A 4 -7.99 -26.28 -29.88
CA LYS A 4 -7.75 -25.95 -28.47
C LYS A 4 -7.38 -24.47 -28.34
N LYS A 5 -8.20 -23.72 -27.60
CA LYS A 5 -7.95 -22.33 -27.23
C LYS A 5 -6.85 -22.33 -26.17
N GLN A 6 -5.64 -21.92 -26.55
CA GLN A 6 -4.53 -21.71 -25.60
C GLN A 6 -4.92 -20.52 -24.70
N GLN A 7 -5.20 -20.80 -23.44
CA GLN A 7 -5.30 -19.78 -22.40
C GLN A 7 -3.88 -19.36 -22.05
N GLN A 8 -3.55 -18.10 -22.34
CA GLN A 8 -2.37 -17.42 -21.80
C GLN A 8 -2.42 -17.50 -20.27
N PRO A 9 -1.29 -17.74 -19.57
CA PRO A 9 -1.24 -17.63 -18.12
C PRO A 9 -1.60 -16.18 -17.77
N GLN A 10 -2.75 -15.96 -17.16
CA GLN A 10 -3.01 -14.70 -16.48
C GLN A 10 -2.05 -14.67 -15.30
N GLU A 11 -1.05 -13.79 -15.36
CA GLU A 11 -0.30 -13.40 -14.16
C GLU A 11 -1.33 -13.03 -13.08
N PRO A 12 -1.15 -13.48 -11.83
CA PRO A 12 -2.06 -13.11 -10.76
C PRO A 12 -1.98 -11.60 -10.60
N LYS A 13 -2.99 -10.90 -11.13
CA LYS A 13 -3.24 -9.51 -10.84
C LYS A 13 -3.52 -9.44 -9.35
N LEU A 14 -2.51 -9.04 -8.56
CA LEU A 14 -2.60 -8.88 -7.12
C LEU A 14 -3.54 -7.70 -6.83
N GLU A 15 -4.85 -7.93 -6.98
CA GLU A 15 -5.90 -7.06 -6.49
C GLU A 15 -6.05 -7.32 -4.99
N GLY A 16 -5.01 -7.00 -4.23
CA GLY A 16 -4.94 -7.17 -2.78
C GLY A 16 -4.90 -5.82 -2.12
N ASN A 17 -6.06 -5.25 -1.78
CA ASN A 17 -6.16 -4.12 -0.88
C ASN A 17 -6.24 -4.64 0.56
N ALA A 18 -5.19 -4.41 1.36
CA ALA A 18 -5.20 -4.71 2.78
C ALA A 18 -5.49 -3.43 3.55
N ILE A 19 -6.47 -3.44 4.46
CA ILE A 19 -6.80 -2.30 5.30
C ILE A 19 -6.91 -2.78 6.75
N VAL A 20 -6.18 -2.12 7.64
CA VAL A 20 -6.26 -2.32 9.09
C VAL A 20 -6.63 -1.00 9.72
N SER A 21 -7.69 -1.00 10.53
CA SER A 21 -8.17 0.19 11.22
C SER A 21 -8.30 -0.07 12.72
N SER A 22 -7.91 0.89 13.54
CA SER A 22 -8.01 0.81 15.00
C SER A 22 -8.13 2.21 15.59
N ALA A 23 -9.17 2.43 16.42
CA ALA A 23 -9.38 3.67 17.18
C ALA A 23 -9.19 4.97 16.38
N GLY A 24 -9.80 5.06 15.19
CA GLY A 24 -9.70 6.24 14.31
C GLY A 24 -8.42 6.31 13.46
N LYS A 25 -7.48 5.39 13.64
CA LYS A 25 -6.28 5.24 12.80
C LYS A 25 -6.52 4.19 11.73
N SER A 26 -5.91 4.34 10.57
CA SER A 26 -5.95 3.32 9.52
C SER A 26 -4.62 3.20 8.80
N ILE A 27 -4.34 1.99 8.34
CA ILE A 27 -3.23 1.66 7.45
C ILE A 27 -3.83 0.89 6.29
N SER A 28 -3.54 1.31 5.06
CA SER A 28 -3.92 0.57 3.87
C SER A 28 -2.74 0.34 2.94
N ILE A 29 -2.69 -0.85 2.35
CA ILE A 29 -1.77 -1.19 1.27
C ILE A 29 -2.60 -1.52 0.04
N SER A 30 -2.33 -0.83 -1.06
CA SER A 30 -3.02 -1.00 -2.34
C SER A 30 -1.99 -1.11 -3.48
N GLY A 31 -2.32 -1.87 -4.52
CA GLY A 31 -1.58 -1.83 -5.78
C GLY A 31 -2.10 -0.69 -6.66
N ASP A 32 -1.21 0.15 -7.17
CA ASP A 32 -1.48 1.17 -8.19
C ASP A 32 -0.63 0.87 -9.45
N ASP A 33 -0.89 1.54 -10.58
CA ASP A 33 -0.17 1.35 -11.86
C ASP A 33 1.37 1.54 -11.71
N GLY A 34 1.83 2.25 -10.67
CA GLY A 34 3.25 2.45 -10.37
C GLY A 34 3.83 1.60 -9.22
N GLY A 35 3.11 0.58 -8.74
CA GLY A 35 3.57 -0.32 -7.66
C GLY A 35 2.76 -0.21 -6.37
N PRO A 36 3.15 -0.95 -5.31
CA PRO A 36 2.44 -0.95 -4.04
C PRO A 36 2.55 0.39 -3.30
N VAL A 37 1.44 0.84 -2.73
CA VAL A 37 1.29 2.11 -2.02
C VAL A 37 0.77 1.85 -0.62
N LEU A 38 1.42 2.46 0.37
CA LEU A 38 1.02 2.49 1.77
C LEU A 38 0.35 3.83 2.07
N ALA A 39 -0.92 3.83 2.51
CA ALA A 39 -1.55 5.00 3.10
C ALA A 39 -1.70 4.82 4.60
N VAL A 40 -1.43 5.87 5.37
CA VAL A 40 -1.57 5.89 6.82
C VAL A 40 -2.39 7.10 7.22
N THR A 41 -3.42 6.90 8.02
CA THR A 41 -4.24 7.96 8.62
C THR A 41 -4.16 7.86 10.14
N ASN A 42 -3.92 8.98 10.82
CA ASN A 42 -3.89 9.05 12.28
C ASN A 42 -5.30 9.32 12.86
N GLU A 43 -5.43 9.33 14.18
CA GLU A 43 -6.72 9.55 14.86
C GLU A 43 -7.29 10.97 14.71
N TYR A 44 -6.47 11.92 14.27
CA TYR A 44 -6.84 13.31 14.02
C TYR A 44 -7.29 13.55 12.57
N GLY A 45 -7.22 12.53 11.71
CA GLY A 45 -7.57 12.61 10.30
C GLY A 45 -6.42 13.02 9.37
N ASN A 46 -5.21 13.25 9.90
CA ASN A 46 -4.05 13.52 9.05
C ASN A 46 -3.66 12.25 8.31
N SER A 47 -3.38 12.36 7.01
CA SER A 47 -3.07 11.22 6.15
C SER A 47 -1.77 11.42 5.38
N ALA A 48 -0.99 10.36 5.24
CA ALA A 48 0.21 10.32 4.42
C ALA A 48 0.19 9.10 3.49
N VAL A 49 0.78 9.25 2.31
CA VAL A 49 0.82 8.22 1.27
C VAL A 49 2.26 8.01 0.84
N TYR A 50 2.70 6.74 0.81
CA TYR A 50 4.06 6.35 0.50
C TYR A 50 4.10 5.25 -0.56
N ARG A 51 5.05 5.33 -1.48
CA ARG A 51 5.32 4.24 -2.43
C ARG A 51 6.30 3.24 -1.82
N ILE A 52 5.97 1.95 -1.89
CA ILE A 52 6.81 0.87 -1.39
C ILE A 52 7.71 0.42 -2.55
N GLU A 53 9.01 0.63 -2.42
CA GLU A 53 10.00 0.11 -3.37
C GLU A 53 10.90 -0.90 -2.65
N ALA A 54 11.35 -1.93 -3.36
CA ALA A 54 12.07 -3.05 -2.76
C ALA A 54 13.38 -2.66 -2.05
N HIS A 55 13.96 -1.50 -2.39
CA HIS A 55 15.25 -1.02 -1.87
C HIS A 55 15.11 0.23 -0.99
N SER A 56 13.90 0.65 -0.64
CA SER A 56 13.65 1.91 0.08
C SER A 56 13.00 1.73 1.47
N PHE A 57 13.09 0.53 2.05
CA PHE A 57 12.45 0.24 3.34
C PHE A 57 12.92 1.17 4.47
N ASP A 58 14.22 1.45 4.58
CA ASP A 58 14.75 2.37 5.60
C ASP A 58 14.23 3.81 5.44
N SER A 59 14.12 4.27 4.18
CA SER A 59 13.56 5.58 3.86
C SER A 59 12.07 5.65 4.20
N LEU A 60 11.31 4.62 3.83
CA LEU A 60 9.89 4.48 4.16
C LEU A 60 9.69 4.48 5.68
N TRP A 61 10.50 3.72 6.41
CA TRP A 61 10.48 3.67 7.86
C TRP A 61 10.75 5.04 8.51
N SER A 62 11.76 5.75 8.00
CA SER A 62 12.11 7.09 8.48
C SER A 62 10.98 8.10 8.26
N GLN A 63 10.33 8.04 7.09
CA GLN A 63 9.19 8.89 6.76
C GLN A 63 7.96 8.61 7.63
N LEU A 64 7.66 7.32 7.90
CA LEU A 64 6.61 6.91 8.82
C LEU A 64 6.87 7.44 10.23
N TRP A 65 8.10 7.33 10.71
CA TRP A 65 8.47 7.83 12.02
C TRP A 65 8.30 9.36 12.11
N GLN A 66 8.63 10.09 11.05
CA GLN A 66 8.39 11.53 11.02
C GLN A 66 6.90 11.88 11.06
N PHE A 67 6.08 11.20 10.26
CA PHE A 67 4.63 11.40 10.29
C PHE A 67 4.04 11.17 11.68
N VAL A 68 4.51 10.15 12.40
CA VAL A 68 4.08 9.88 13.78
C VAL A 68 4.44 11.05 14.69
N LYS A 69 5.66 11.62 14.59
CA LYS A 69 6.06 12.77 15.41
C LYS A 69 5.30 14.04 15.07
N ASP A 70 5.17 14.34 13.79
CA ASP A 70 4.48 15.55 13.30
C ASP A 70 2.99 15.51 13.67
N SER A 71 2.42 14.30 13.84
CA SER A 71 1.05 14.09 14.29
C SER A 71 0.81 14.28 15.79
N GLN A 72 1.84 14.50 16.61
CA GLN A 72 1.71 14.70 18.06
C GLN A 72 1.62 16.19 18.46
N HIS A 73 1.62 17.11 17.49
CA HIS A 73 1.57 18.56 17.67
C HIS A 73 0.29 19.16 17.09
#